data_AF-A0A6G3Z107-F1
#
_entry.id   AF-A0A6G3Z107-F1
#
_cell.length_a   1.000
_cell.length_b   1.000
_cell.length_c   1.000
_cell.angle_alpha   90.00
_cell.angle_beta   90.00
_cell.angle_gamma   90.00
#
_symmetry.space_group_name_H-M   'P 1'
#
loop_
_entity.id
_entity.type
_entity.pdbx_description
1 polymer ?
#
loop_
_entity_poly.entity_id
_entity_poly.type
_entity_poly.pdbx_seq_one_letter_code
_entity_poly.pdbx_strand_id
1 'polypeptide(L)'
;MHIPDGILPAQICVGGYAIAGSVTWYALRQIYKISDPQAEIPKAAMLAAAFFVGSSISIPIPPASVHLMLNGLLGALLGWYAWPAILIGLFLQAVLIGHGGLTTLGVNAVMIGTPALIAHQLFRFRHQLGRSFKLGWSVGIFGFLSGA
;
A
#
# COMPACT_ATOMS: atom_id res chain seq x y z
N MET A 1 4.69 2.45 10.46
CA MET A 1 5.97 2.23 11.15
C MET A 1 6.57 0.95 10.62
N HIS A 2 7.79 0.99 10.10
CA HIS A 2 8.49 -0.19 9.59
C HIS A 2 9.13 -0.94 10.75
N ILE A 3 9.06 -2.26 10.73
CA ILE A 3 9.70 -3.11 11.74
C ILE A 3 11.09 -3.51 11.23
N PRO A 4 12.17 -3.13 11.95
CA PRO A 4 13.53 -3.56 11.64
C PRO A 4 13.71 -5.07 11.67
N ASP A 5 14.68 -5.58 10.91
CA ASP A 5 15.10 -6.98 11.01
C ASP A 5 15.64 -7.34 12.41
N GLY A 6 15.41 -8.59 12.82
CA GLY A 6 15.93 -9.14 14.07
C GLY A 6 15.12 -8.84 15.33
N ILE A 7 14.07 -8.01 15.25
CA ILE A 7 13.19 -7.72 16.40
C ILE A 7 12.09 -8.77 16.56
N LEU A 8 11.56 -9.28 15.43
CA LEU A 8 10.46 -10.24 15.46
C LEU A 8 10.96 -11.70 15.53
N PRO A 9 10.32 -12.55 16.35
CA PRO A 9 10.62 -13.98 16.35
C PRO A 9 10.30 -14.59 14.98
N ALA A 10 11.13 -15.56 14.57
CA ALA A 10 11.04 -16.19 13.25
C ALA A 10 9.64 -16.74 12.92
N GLN A 11 8.91 -17.23 13.92
CA GLN A 11 7.53 -17.70 13.78
C GLN A 11 6.58 -16.60 13.27
N ILE A 12 6.72 -15.36 13.75
CA ILE A 12 5.91 -14.22 13.31
C ILE A 12 6.32 -13.80 11.91
N CYS A 13 7.62 -13.81 11.60
CA CYS A 13 8.11 -13.51 10.25
C CYS A 13 7.53 -14.51 9.22
N VAL A 14 7.58 -15.81 9.52
CA VAL A 14 7.00 -16.86 8.67
C VAL A 14 5.49 -16.68 8.52
N GLY A 15 4.78 -16.40 9.62
CA GLY A 15 3.34 -16.10 9.57
C GLY A 15 3.03 -14.87 8.71
N GLY A 16 3.81 -13.80 8.85
CA GLY A 16 3.69 -12.59 8.04
C GLY A 16 3.93 -12.85 6.56
N TYR A 17 4.91 -13.67 6.21
CA TYR A 17 5.15 -14.10 4.83
C TYR A 17 4.02 -14.98 4.28
N ALA A 18 3.45 -15.87 5.09
CA ALA A 18 2.31 -16.69 4.68
C ALA A 18 1.08 -15.81 4.36
N ILE A 19 0.79 -14.83 5.22
CA ILE A 19 -0.30 -13.87 4.98
C ILE A 19 0.01 -13.00 3.76
N ALA A 20 1.22 -12.43 3.69
CA ALA A 20 1.62 -11.59 2.56
C ALA A 20 1.55 -12.36 1.24
N GLY A 21 1.99 -13.61 1.21
CA GLY A 21 1.91 -14.49 0.04
C GLY A 21 0.48 -14.78 -0.39
N SER A 22 -0.41 -15.10 0.55
CA SER A 22 -1.82 -15.36 0.25
C SER A 22 -2.57 -14.11 -0.25
N VAL A 23 -2.30 -12.94 0.34
CA VAL A 23 -2.86 -11.66 -0.16
C VAL A 23 -2.28 -11.31 -1.53
N THR A 24 -0.97 -11.52 -1.75
CA THR A 24 -0.34 -11.29 -3.05
C THR A 24 -0.97 -12.16 -4.13
N TRP A 25 -1.15 -13.45 -3.85
CA TRP A 25 -1.81 -14.37 -4.77
C TRP A 25 -3.24 -13.93 -5.09
N TYR A 26 -3.99 -13.48 -4.08
CA TYR A 26 -5.35 -12.97 -4.30
C TYR A 26 -5.37 -11.67 -5.12
N ALA A 27 -4.47 -10.71 -4.81
CA ALA A 27 -4.36 -9.46 -5.54
C ALA A 27 -4.02 -9.69 -7.02
N LEU A 28 -3.05 -10.58 -7.30
CA LEU A 28 -2.70 -10.97 -8.66
C LEU A 28 -3.89 -11.61 -9.38
N ARG A 29 -4.65 -12.51 -8.71
CA ARG A 29 -5.87 -13.09 -9.29
C ARG A 29 -6.92 -12.05 -9.65
N GLN A 30 -7.06 -10.97 -8.89
CA GLN A 30 -7.99 -9.89 -9.23
C GLN A 30 -7.48 -9.04 -10.40
N ILE A 31 -6.17 -8.80 -10.46
CA ILE A 31 -5.52 -8.11 -11.59
C ILE A 31 -5.71 -8.90 -12.90
N TYR A 32 -5.54 -10.22 -12.86
CA TYR A 32 -5.73 -11.10 -14.03
C TYR A 32 -7.16 -11.15 -14.57
N LYS A 33 -8.17 -10.74 -13.78
CA LYS A 33 -9.56 -10.66 -14.24
C LYS A 33 -9.85 -9.39 -15.04
N ILE A 34 -8.93 -8.42 -15.05
CA ILE A 34 -9.07 -7.17 -15.79
C ILE A 34 -8.82 -7.44 -17.28
N SER A 35 -9.60 -6.81 -18.16
CA SER A 35 -9.57 -7.03 -19.61
C SER A 35 -8.20 -6.77 -20.24
N ASP A 36 -7.49 -5.75 -19.74
CA ASP A 36 -6.12 -5.41 -20.14
C ASP A 36 -5.28 -5.09 -18.89
N PRO A 37 -4.57 -6.09 -18.33
CA PRO A 37 -3.74 -5.88 -17.16
C PRO A 37 -2.47 -5.06 -17.45
N GLN A 38 -2.00 -5.04 -18.70
CA GLN A 38 -0.72 -4.41 -19.05
C GLN A 38 -0.83 -2.89 -19.12
N ALA A 39 -1.99 -2.37 -19.51
CA ALA A 39 -2.25 -0.93 -19.59
C ALA A 39 -2.02 -0.19 -18.26
N GLU A 40 -2.27 -0.82 -17.10
CA GLU A 40 -2.13 -0.19 -15.78
C GLU A 40 -0.73 -0.35 -15.17
N ILE A 41 0.15 -1.19 -15.76
CA ILE A 41 1.50 -1.45 -15.23
C ILE A 41 2.37 -0.17 -15.18
N PRO A 42 2.44 0.67 -16.24
CA PRO A 42 3.25 1.89 -16.20
C PRO A 42 2.82 2.85 -15.09
N LYS A 43 1.51 2.97 -14.88
CA LYS A 43 0.91 3.78 -13.82
C LYS A 43 1.24 3.23 -12.43
N ALA A 44 1.14 1.92 -12.25
CA ALA A 44 1.53 1.23 -11.02
C ALA A 44 3.02 1.44 -10.71
N ALA A 45 3.89 1.33 -11.71
CA ALA A 45 5.33 1.55 -11.56
C ALA A 45 5.67 2.99 -11.15
N MET A 46 5.05 3.99 -11.79
CA MET A 46 5.25 5.40 -11.43
C MET A 46 4.81 5.70 -10.00
N LEU A 47 3.64 5.19 -9.59
CA LEU A 47 3.13 5.40 -8.23
C LEU A 47 3.93 4.61 -7.17
N ALA A 48 4.47 3.43 -7.52
CA ALA A 48 5.40 2.70 -6.67
C ALA A 48 6.72 3.48 -6.49
N ALA A 49 7.24 4.10 -7.55
CA ALA A 49 8.43 4.96 -7.46
C ALA A 49 8.15 6.22 -6.62
N ALA A 50 6.99 6.86 -6.81
CA ALA A 50 6.57 8.00 -5.99
C ALA A 50 6.39 7.61 -4.51
N PHE A 51 5.84 6.42 -4.23
CA PHE A 51 5.79 5.85 -2.88
C PHE A 51 7.18 5.66 -2.29
N PHE A 52 8.10 5.04 -3.04
CA PHE A 52 9.46 4.78 -2.58
C PHE A 52 10.20 6.08 -2.24
N VAL A 53 10.19 7.05 -3.15
CA VAL A 53 10.84 8.36 -2.94
C VAL A 53 10.12 9.14 -1.84
N GLY A 54 8.79 9.23 -1.87
CA GLY A 54 8.00 9.96 -0.88
C GLY A 54 8.16 9.41 0.53
N SER A 55 8.18 8.08 0.69
CA SER A 55 8.37 7.44 1.99
C SER A 55 9.82 7.49 2.49
N SER A 56 10.79 7.78 1.62
CA SER A 56 12.17 8.10 2.04
C SER A 56 12.29 9.48 2.71
N ILE A 57 11.31 10.36 2.49
CA ILE A 57 11.26 11.67 3.14
C ILE A 57 10.57 11.50 4.50
N SER A 58 11.38 11.39 5.56
CA SER A 58 10.89 11.39 6.94
C SER A 58 10.96 12.80 7.53
N ILE A 59 9.82 13.36 7.89
CA ILE A 59 9.77 14.64 8.62
C ILE A 59 9.60 14.29 10.12
N PRO A 60 10.60 14.56 10.96
CA PRO A 60 10.45 14.36 12.40
C PRO A 60 9.51 15.42 12.96
N ILE A 61 8.30 15.00 13.36
CA ILE A 61 7.33 15.85 14.05
C ILE A 61 7.20 15.31 15.49
N PRO A 62 7.68 15.98 16.53
CA PRO A 62 7.51 15.48 17.91
C PRO A 62 6.01 15.30 18.23
N PRO A 63 5.53 14.16 18.76
CA PRO A 63 6.25 13.01 19.34
C PRO A 63 6.46 11.78 18.41
N ALA A 64 6.19 11.86 17.11
CA ALA A 64 6.29 10.72 16.18
C ALA A 64 6.78 11.12 14.77
N SER A 65 7.72 10.37 14.20
CA SER A 65 8.15 10.58 12.81
C SER A 65 7.04 10.16 11.84
N VAL A 66 6.43 11.14 11.16
CA VAL A 66 5.43 10.88 10.12
C VAL A 66 6.15 10.61 8.81
N HIS A 67 5.82 9.48 8.20
CA HIS A 67 6.29 9.15 6.85
C HIS A 67 5.15 9.41 5.88
N LEU A 68 5.46 10.02 4.74
CA LEU A 68 4.52 10.12 3.63
C LEU A 68 4.34 8.73 3.00
N MET A 69 3.53 7.89 3.65
CA MET A 69 3.29 6.52 3.21
C MET A 69 2.35 6.46 2.01
N LEU A 70 1.58 7.52 1.68
CA LEU A 70 0.71 7.59 0.49
C LEU A 70 -0.25 6.39 0.30
N ASN A 71 -0.38 5.48 1.28
CA ASN A 71 -1.05 4.19 1.14
C ASN A 71 -2.50 4.34 0.69
N GLY A 72 -3.18 5.36 1.21
CA GLY A 72 -4.51 5.76 0.79
C GLY A 72 -4.63 6.11 -0.67
N LEU A 73 -3.69 6.93 -1.15
CA LEU A 73 -3.61 7.37 -2.54
C LEU A 73 -3.31 6.19 -3.47
N LEU A 74 -2.36 5.32 -3.11
CA LEU A 74 -2.09 4.08 -3.86
C LEU A 74 -3.35 3.21 -3.93
N GLY A 75 -4.00 2.96 -2.79
CA GLY A 75 -5.26 2.20 -2.73
C GLY A 75 -6.37 2.78 -3.60
N ALA A 76 -6.58 4.09 -3.54
CA ALA A 76 -7.61 4.78 -4.31
C ALA A 76 -7.34 4.76 -5.83
N LEU A 77 -6.09 4.95 -6.25
CA LEU A 77 -5.74 5.11 -7.67
C LEU A 77 -5.40 3.80 -8.39
N LEU A 78 -4.80 2.83 -7.69
CA LEU A 78 -4.31 1.57 -8.26
C LEU A 78 -5.18 0.36 -7.89
N GLY A 79 -5.99 0.47 -6.84
CA GLY A 79 -6.77 -0.64 -6.33
C GLY A 79 -5.95 -1.89 -6.04
N TRP A 80 -6.23 -2.99 -6.73
CA TRP A 80 -5.50 -4.25 -6.52
C TRP A 80 -4.01 -4.15 -6.88
N TYR A 81 -3.61 -3.23 -7.78
CA TYR A 81 -2.20 -2.97 -8.08
C TYR A 81 -1.45 -2.24 -6.95
N ALA A 82 -2.16 -1.68 -5.96
CA ALA A 82 -1.54 -1.02 -4.81
C ALA A 82 -0.71 -2.01 -3.97
N TRP A 83 -1.21 -3.24 -3.81
CA TRP A 83 -0.53 -4.27 -3.04
C TRP A 83 0.86 -4.64 -3.61
N PRO A 84 1.00 -5.06 -4.89
CA PRO A 84 2.30 -5.35 -5.46
C PRO A 84 3.20 -4.10 -5.54
N ALA A 85 2.64 -2.91 -5.79
CA ALA A 85 3.40 -1.65 -5.78
C ALA A 85 4.05 -1.38 -4.41
N ILE A 86 3.29 -1.54 -3.32
CA ILE A 86 3.79 -1.37 -1.95
C ILE A 86 4.81 -2.46 -1.61
N LEU A 87 4.55 -3.72 -1.96
CA LEU A 87 5.46 -4.83 -1.66
C LEU A 87 6.82 -4.63 -2.34
N ILE A 88 6.84 -4.21 -3.61
CA ILE A 88 8.07 -3.87 -4.33
C ILE A 88 8.74 -2.65 -3.71
N GLY A 89 7.98 -1.61 -3.37
CA GLY A 89 8.51 -0.42 -2.69
C GLY A 89 9.21 -0.76 -1.38
N LEU A 90 8.59 -1.58 -0.53
CA LEU A 90 9.16 -2.03 0.75
C LEU A 90 10.40 -2.90 0.56
N PHE A 91 10.40 -3.77 -0.46
CA PHE A 91 11.57 -4.55 -0.80
C PHE A 91 12.75 -3.65 -1.19
N LEU A 92 12.51 -2.65 -2.05
CA LEU A 92 13.52 -1.67 -2.44
C LEU A 92 13.99 -0.84 -1.23
N GLN A 93 13.11 -0.50 -0.28
CA GLN A 93 13.52 0.23 0.93
C GLN A 93 14.44 -0.61 1.82
N ALA A 94 14.14 -1.90 1.98
CA ALA A 94 14.97 -2.81 2.74
C ALA A 94 16.36 -2.99 2.11
N VAL A 95 16.43 -3.10 0.77
CA VAL A 95 17.68 -3.37 0.05
C VAL A 95 18.52 -2.12 -0.19
N LEU A 96 17.92 -1.00 -0.63
CA LEU A 96 18.64 0.20 -1.07
C LEU A 96 18.87 1.22 0.05
N ILE A 97 17.93 1.33 0.98
CA ILE A 97 17.97 2.34 2.06
C ILE A 97 18.33 1.70 3.41
N GLY A 98 18.23 0.38 3.54
CA GLY A 98 18.37 -0.31 4.82
C GLY A 98 17.25 0.05 5.80
N HIS A 99 16.10 0.52 5.30
CA HIS A 99 14.94 0.87 6.10
C HIS A 99 13.89 -0.24 6.06
N GLY A 100 13.68 -0.86 7.22
CA GLY A 100 12.84 -2.04 7.39
C GLY A 100 13.68 -3.31 7.56
N GLY A 101 13.24 -4.40 6.95
CA GLY A 101 13.89 -5.68 7.07
C GLY A 101 13.41 -6.69 6.03
N LEU A 102 14.31 -7.57 5.57
CA LEU A 102 13.98 -8.67 4.66
C LEU A 102 13.24 -9.79 5.39
N THR A 103 13.59 -10.07 6.65
CA THR A 103 12.87 -11.07 7.45
C THR A 103 11.50 -10.57 7.87
N THR A 104 11.37 -9.27 8.12
CA THR A 104 10.11 -8.64 8.51
C THR A 104 9.29 -8.12 7.33
N LEU A 105 9.78 -8.27 6.10
CA LEU A 105 9.13 -7.76 4.87
C LEU A 105 7.68 -8.22 4.75
N GLY A 106 7.39 -9.50 5.02
CA GLY A 106 6.03 -10.03 4.99
C GLY A 106 5.11 -9.31 5.98
N VAL A 107 5.58 -9.08 7.21
CA VAL A 107 4.82 -8.37 8.23
C VAL A 107 4.63 -6.90 7.86
N ASN A 108 5.68 -6.23 7.37
CA ASN A 108 5.62 -4.85 6.90
C ASN A 108 4.64 -4.71 5.72
N ALA A 109 4.66 -5.66 4.78
CA ALA A 109 3.72 -5.68 3.65
C ALA A 109 2.27 -5.81 4.11
N VAL A 110 1.99 -6.64 5.12
CA VAL A 110 0.64 -6.72 5.70
C VAL A 110 0.26 -5.41 6.40
N MET A 111 1.13 -4.88 7.26
CA MET A 111 0.81 -3.65 8.00
C MET A 111 0.59 -2.43 7.10
N ILE A 112 1.32 -2.33 5.99
CA ILE A 112 1.31 -1.15 5.10
C ILE A 112 0.35 -1.37 3.92
N GLY A 113 0.31 -2.58 3.38
CA GLY A 113 -0.54 -2.96 2.24
C GLY A 113 -2.00 -3.15 2.61
N THR A 114 -2.33 -3.66 3.81
CA THR A 114 -3.72 -3.86 4.22
C THR A 114 -4.52 -2.55 4.30
N PRO A 115 -4.01 -1.46 4.93
CA PRO A 115 -4.66 -0.15 4.88
C PRO A 115 -4.89 0.38 3.46
N ALA A 116 -3.95 0.14 2.52
CA ALA A 116 -4.12 0.53 1.12
C ALA A 116 -5.27 -0.23 0.44
N LEU A 117 -5.42 -1.53 0.71
CA LEU A 117 -6.55 -2.31 0.21
C LEU A 117 -7.89 -1.89 0.85
N ILE A 118 -7.88 -1.51 2.13
CA ILE A 118 -9.05 -0.95 2.81
C ILE A 118 -9.45 0.38 2.17
N ALA A 119 -8.47 1.27 1.92
CA ALA A 119 -8.67 2.53 1.21
C ALA A 119 -9.26 2.32 -0.19
N HIS A 120 -8.77 1.31 -0.94
CA HIS A 120 -9.37 0.93 -2.22
C HIS A 120 -10.85 0.57 -2.08
N GLN A 121 -11.17 -0.28 -1.11
CA GLN A 121 -12.54 -0.74 -0.89
C GLN A 121 -13.45 0.42 -0.47
N LEU A 122 -12.98 1.31 0.42
CA LEU A 122 -13.70 2.51 0.85
C LEU A 122 -13.98 3.45 -0.34
N PHE A 123 -12.99 3.66 -1.20
CA PHE A 123 -13.14 4.47 -2.41
C PHE A 123 -14.12 3.86 -3.41
N ARG A 124 -14.14 2.52 -3.52
CA ARG A 124 -15.10 1.79 -4.34
C ARG A 124 -16.53 1.88 -3.78
N PHE A 125 -16.70 1.83 -2.45
CA PHE A 125 -17.99 2.05 -1.79
C PHE A 125 -18.55 3.45 -2.06
N ARG A 126 -17.71 4.47 -2.25
CA ARG A 126 -18.15 5.80 -2.70
C ARG A 126 -18.93 5.73 -4.01
N HIS A 127 -18.55 4.87 -4.96
CA HIS A 127 -19.26 4.76 -6.24
C HIS A 127 -20.65 4.11 -6.09
N GLN A 128 -20.86 3.36 -5.00
CA GLN A 128 -22.16 2.76 -4.68
C GLN A 128 -23.08 3.72 -3.91
N LEU A 129 -22.55 4.54 -2.99
CA LEU A 129 -23.31 5.60 -2.31
C LEU A 129 -23.48 6.89 -3.15
N GLY A 130 -22.55 7.15 -4.07
CA GLY A 130 -22.39 8.42 -4.78
C GLY A 130 -23.40 8.70 -5.90
N ARG A 131 -24.45 7.89 -6.07
CA ARG A 131 -25.59 8.28 -6.93
C ARG A 131 -26.40 9.46 -6.35
N SER A 132 -26.18 9.84 -5.09
CA SER A 132 -26.92 10.94 -4.42
C SER A 132 -26.11 12.20 -4.09
N PHE A 133 -24.78 12.25 -4.27
CA PHE A 133 -23.95 13.40 -3.84
C PHE A 133 -23.09 14.00 -4.97
N LYS A 134 -22.89 15.32 -4.97
CA LYS A 134 -22.06 16.02 -5.98
C LYS A 134 -20.64 15.43 -6.01
N LEU A 135 -20.24 14.96 -7.20
CA LEU A 135 -19.02 14.18 -7.47
C LEU A 135 -17.75 14.78 -6.83
N GLY A 136 -17.58 16.10 -6.84
CA GLY A 136 -16.39 16.79 -6.30
C GLY A 136 -16.21 16.66 -4.78
N TRP A 137 -17.30 16.72 -4.00
CA TRP A 137 -17.21 16.60 -2.54
C TRP A 137 -16.94 15.16 -2.08
N SER A 138 -17.50 14.18 -2.80
CA SER A 138 -17.20 12.77 -2.54
C SER A 138 -15.75 12.40 -2.88
N VAL A 139 -15.13 13.03 -3.88
CA VAL A 139 -13.70 12.85 -4.17
C VAL A 139 -12.83 13.41 -3.05
N GLY A 140 -13.14 14.62 -2.58
CA GLY A 140 -12.38 15.27 -1.51
C GLY A 140 -12.47 14.52 -0.18
N ILE A 141 -13.67 14.14 0.25
CA ILE A 141 -13.88 13.49 1.55
C ILE A 141 -13.32 12.06 1.57
N PHE A 142 -13.60 11.25 0.55
CA PHE A 142 -13.07 9.89 0.51
C PHE A 142 -11.58 9.86 0.18
N GLY A 143 -11.07 10.83 -0.59
CA GLY A 143 -9.64 11.01 -0.78
C GLY A 143 -8.93 11.34 0.52
N PHE A 144 -9.46 12.29 1.30
CA PHE A 144 -8.95 12.64 2.62
C PHE A 144 -9.05 11.47 3.61
N LEU A 145 -10.21 10.79 3.71
CA LEU A 145 -10.40 9.63 4.59
C LEU A 145 -9.56 8.41 4.19
N SER A 146 -9.26 8.26 2.90
CA SER A 146 -8.38 7.19 2.45
C SER A 146 -6.91 7.49 2.77
N GLY A 147 -6.51 8.76 2.74
CA GLY A 147 -5.13 9.21 2.90
C GLY A 147 -4.71 9.68 4.30
N ALA A 148 -5.66 9.94 5.19
CA ALA A 148 -5.46 10.30 6.60
C ALA A 148 -5.28 9.05 7.48
#